data_AF-H0TQP6-F1
#
_entry.id   AF-H0TQP6-F1
#
_cell.length_a   1.000
_cell.length_b   1.000
_cell.length_c   1.000
_cell.angle_alpha   90.00
_cell.angle_beta   90.00
_cell.angle_gamma   90.00
#
_symmetry.space_group_name_H-M   'P 1'
#
loop_
_entity.id
_entity.type
_entity.pdbx_description
1 polymer ?
#
loop_
_entity_poly.entity_id
_entity_poly.type
_entity_poly.pdbx_seq_one_letter_code
_entity_poly.pdbx_strand_id
1 'polypeptide(L)'
;MMSVCALGGCASNGASNSHAMATTTAPSDAATIAFDQIDGPPPQVFDRMVNVLDSESKLRSLAVVSREAPAAYRVRSYLSAQVVSGKSVIAWVWDVYDRNQQRALRLSGQEPTGRAGRDAVRDPWGAADDLVLRKIAQAGFSGLTSMLNGTAPADNPTQPAPAARGPAVAAAPADTTDTTNVAALGYTDH
;
A
#
# COMPACT_ATOMS: atom_id res chain seq x y z
N MET A 1 39.93 -50.11 -24.74
CA MET A 1 40.84 -49.07 -24.20
C MET A 1 40.21 -47.73 -24.57
N MET A 2 39.42 -47.12 -23.67
CA MET A 2 39.77 -45.91 -22.87
C MET A 2 40.01 -44.67 -23.76
N SER A 3 39.48 -43.47 -23.52
CA SER A 3 38.87 -42.87 -22.33
C SER A 3 38.20 -41.55 -22.74
N VAL A 4 37.00 -41.24 -22.21
CA VAL A 4 36.36 -39.91 -22.30
C VAL A 4 36.75 -39.10 -21.06
N CYS A 5 37.21 -37.87 -21.23
CA CYS A 5 37.50 -36.96 -20.10
C CYS A 5 36.35 -35.98 -19.90
N ALA A 6 35.61 -36.17 -18.82
CA ALA A 6 34.64 -35.22 -18.28
C ALA A 6 35.36 -34.21 -17.37
N LEU A 7 34.98 -32.94 -17.45
CA LEU A 7 35.31 -31.91 -16.47
C LEU A 7 34.10 -31.73 -15.54
N GLY A 8 34.35 -31.94 -14.24
CA GLY A 8 33.40 -31.69 -13.15
C GLY A 8 33.88 -30.56 -12.23
N GLY A 9 32.95 -30.10 -11.39
CA GLY A 9 33.13 -29.16 -10.27
C GLY A 9 32.12 -28.00 -10.33
N CYS A 10 31.37 -27.62 -9.30
CA CYS A 10 31.55 -27.83 -7.86
C CYS A 10 30.19 -27.86 -7.13
N ALA A 11 30.22 -28.53 -5.99
CA ALA A 11 29.11 -28.85 -5.09
C ALA A 11 28.59 -27.64 -4.31
N SER A 12 27.29 -27.69 -3.95
CA SER A 12 26.80 -27.10 -2.72
C SER A 12 25.97 -28.17 -2.01
N ASN A 13 26.53 -28.72 -0.92
CA ASN A 13 25.88 -29.69 -0.05
C ASN A 13 25.30 -28.94 1.15
N GLY A 14 24.00 -29.12 1.39
CA GLY A 14 23.33 -28.68 2.61
C GLY A 14 22.01 -29.42 2.76
N ALA A 15 22.05 -30.58 3.41
CA ALA A 15 20.92 -31.44 3.69
C ALA A 15 19.94 -30.78 4.67
N SER A 16 18.63 -31.05 4.51
CA SER A 16 17.69 -31.25 5.62
C SER A 16 16.37 -31.84 5.11
N ASN A 17 16.21 -33.13 5.41
CA ASN A 17 15.00 -33.85 5.82
C ASN A 17 13.64 -33.56 5.16
N SER A 18 13.18 -34.60 4.45
CA SER A 18 11.78 -34.98 4.28
C SER A 18 10.95 -34.85 5.56
N HIS A 19 10.00 -33.92 5.54
CA HIS A 19 8.71 -34.07 6.22
C HIS A 19 7.62 -34.00 5.16
N ALA A 20 7.03 -35.16 4.87
CA ALA A 20 5.69 -35.22 4.34
C ALA A 20 4.75 -34.52 5.32
N MET A 21 3.95 -33.58 4.83
CA MET A 21 2.53 -33.54 5.11
C MET A 21 1.85 -32.97 3.88
N ALA A 22 0.94 -33.76 3.30
CA ALA A 22 -0.14 -33.22 2.52
C ALA A 22 -0.85 -32.20 3.41
N THR A 23 -0.67 -30.91 3.13
CA THR A 23 -1.66 -29.94 3.53
C THR A 23 -2.87 -30.24 2.67
N THR A 24 -3.73 -31.15 3.15
CA THR A 24 -5.17 -30.93 3.03
C THR A 24 -5.36 -29.48 3.42
N THR A 25 -5.47 -28.61 2.42
CA THR A 25 -6.07 -27.30 2.58
C THR A 25 -7.42 -27.61 3.18
N ALA A 26 -7.51 -27.49 4.51
CA ALA A 26 -8.78 -27.49 5.20
C ALA A 26 -9.67 -26.52 4.40
N PRO A 27 -10.94 -26.86 4.15
CA PRO A 27 -11.83 -25.90 3.52
C PRO A 27 -11.68 -24.60 4.31
N SER A 28 -11.35 -23.52 3.61
CA SER A 28 -11.15 -22.21 4.20
C SER A 28 -12.39 -21.91 5.03
N ASP A 29 -12.32 -22.18 6.33
CA ASP A 29 -13.41 -22.01 7.28
C ASP A 29 -13.87 -20.58 7.06
N ALA A 30 -15.05 -20.39 6.47
CA ALA A 30 -15.40 -19.21 5.68
C ALA A 30 -15.02 -17.95 6.45
N ALA A 31 -13.85 -17.39 6.10
CA ALA A 31 -13.18 -16.50 7.03
C ALA A 31 -14.05 -15.27 7.21
N THR A 32 -14.50 -15.04 8.44
CA THR A 32 -15.39 -13.91 8.72
C THR A 32 -14.61 -12.62 8.64
N ILE A 33 -15.18 -11.64 7.93
CA ILE A 33 -14.56 -10.34 7.68
C ILE A 33 -15.41 -9.26 8.34
N ALA A 34 -14.80 -8.35 9.07
CA ALA A 34 -15.46 -7.15 9.56
C ALA A 34 -14.79 -5.90 8.98
N PHE A 35 -15.59 -4.96 8.47
CA PHE A 35 -15.12 -3.62 8.15
C PHE A 35 -15.13 -2.79 9.43
N ASP A 36 -13.95 -2.57 10.01
CA ASP A 36 -13.82 -1.83 11.27
C ASP A 36 -13.87 -0.33 11.03
N GLN A 37 -13.28 0.14 9.93
CA GLN A 37 -13.22 1.56 9.60
C GLN A 37 -13.23 1.79 8.09
N ILE A 38 -13.93 2.83 7.65
CA ILE A 38 -13.85 3.39 6.30
C ILE A 38 -13.70 4.90 6.48
N ASP A 39 -12.54 5.44 6.12
CA ASP A 39 -12.17 6.83 6.38
C ASP A 39 -11.83 7.59 5.09
N GLY A 40 -12.12 8.90 5.09
CA GLY A 40 -11.85 9.81 3.98
C GLY A 40 -13.03 10.18 3.07
N PRO A 41 -13.95 9.29 2.65
CA PRO A 41 -15.08 9.71 1.81
C PRO A 41 -16.07 10.58 2.59
N PRO A 42 -16.66 11.62 1.96
CA PRO A 42 -17.75 12.36 2.55
C PRO A 42 -18.98 11.46 2.76
N PRO A 43 -19.93 11.82 3.65
CA PRO A 43 -21.04 10.94 4.06
C PRO A 43 -21.78 10.28 2.88
N GLN A 44 -22.13 11.07 1.86
CA GLN A 44 -22.80 10.60 0.65
C GLN A 44 -22.01 9.55 -0.17
N VAL A 45 -20.68 9.59 -0.15
CA VAL A 45 -19.83 8.59 -0.82
C VAL A 45 -19.61 7.39 0.09
N PHE A 46 -19.49 7.61 1.40
CA PHE A 46 -19.41 6.54 2.40
C PHE A 46 -20.63 5.61 2.32
N ASP A 47 -21.85 6.16 2.33
CA ASP A 47 -23.08 5.36 2.27
C ASP A 47 -23.15 4.50 1.01
N ARG A 48 -22.78 5.08 -0.14
CA ARG A 48 -22.69 4.36 -1.42
C ARG A 48 -21.62 3.27 -1.38
N MET A 49 -20.45 3.54 -0.79
CA MET A 49 -19.39 2.54 -0.65
C MET A 49 -19.86 1.36 0.22
N VAL A 50 -20.52 1.62 1.36
CA VAL A 50 -21.06 0.56 2.22
C VAL A 50 -22.06 -0.31 1.46
N ASN A 51 -22.98 0.29 0.69
CA ASN A 51 -23.94 -0.44 -0.13
C ASN A 51 -23.27 -1.31 -1.20
N VAL A 52 -22.22 -0.80 -1.84
CA VAL A 52 -21.42 -1.53 -2.83
C VAL A 52 -20.68 -2.70 -2.17
N LEU A 53 -20.08 -2.50 -1.00
CA LEU A 53 -19.39 -3.55 -0.25
C LEU A 53 -20.34 -4.66 0.19
N ASP A 54 -21.53 -4.31 0.68
CA ASP A 54 -22.58 -5.27 1.04
C ASP A 54 -23.00 -6.10 -0.18
N SER A 55 -23.25 -5.44 -1.31
CA SER A 55 -23.64 -6.13 -2.56
C SER A 55 -22.55 -7.06 -3.09
N GLU A 56 -21.30 -6.61 -3.14
CA GLU A 56 -20.16 -7.40 -3.62
C GLU A 56 -19.82 -8.56 -2.68
N SER A 57 -19.97 -8.39 -1.37
CA SER A 57 -19.72 -9.48 -0.42
C SER A 57 -20.73 -10.62 -0.59
N LYS A 58 -22.01 -10.31 -0.79
CA LYS A 58 -23.07 -11.30 -1.10
C LYS A 58 -22.79 -12.03 -2.41
N LEU A 59 -22.39 -11.31 -3.46
CA LEU A 59 -22.03 -11.91 -4.75
C LEU A 59 -20.86 -12.89 -4.64
N ARG A 60 -19.93 -12.66 -3.72
CA ARG A 60 -18.74 -13.49 -3.50
C ARG A 60 -18.92 -14.52 -2.39
N SER A 61 -20.10 -14.60 -1.78
CA SER A 61 -20.37 -15.44 -0.60
C SER A 61 -19.38 -15.23 0.55
N LEU A 62 -18.92 -13.98 0.73
CA LEU A 62 -18.02 -13.62 1.83
C LEU A 62 -18.85 -13.37 3.10
N ALA A 63 -18.45 -14.01 4.20
CA ALA A 63 -19.11 -13.83 5.50
C ALA A 63 -18.70 -12.50 6.14
N VAL A 64 -19.38 -11.41 5.76
CA VAL A 64 -19.19 -10.10 6.37
C VAL A 64 -20.06 -9.97 7.62
N VAL A 65 -19.43 -9.67 8.76
CA VAL A 65 -20.09 -9.55 10.07
C VAL A 65 -20.08 -8.10 10.57
N SER A 66 -20.91 -7.79 11.57
CA SER A 66 -20.87 -6.47 12.23
C SER A 66 -19.47 -6.19 12.76
N ARG A 67 -19.11 -4.91 12.82
CA ARG A 67 -17.82 -4.48 13.38
C ARG A 67 -17.63 -4.90 14.84
N GLU A 68 -18.69 -4.99 15.63
CA GLU A 68 -18.59 -5.42 17.03
C GLU A 68 -18.46 -6.95 17.17
N ALA A 69 -18.80 -7.71 16.13
CA ALA A 69 -18.75 -9.17 16.18
C ALA A 69 -17.30 -9.69 16.08
N PRO A 70 -17.01 -10.90 16.62
CA PRO A 70 -15.72 -11.54 16.39
C PRO A 70 -15.56 -11.90 14.90
N ALA A 71 -14.49 -11.38 14.29
CA ALA A 71 -14.14 -11.64 12.89
C ALA A 71 -12.74 -12.25 12.80
N ALA A 72 -12.54 -13.17 11.86
CA ALA A 72 -11.22 -13.73 11.58
C ALA A 72 -10.25 -12.66 11.04
N TYR A 73 -10.78 -11.75 10.22
CA TYR A 73 -10.05 -10.60 9.69
C TYR A 73 -10.83 -9.31 9.88
N ARG A 74 -10.10 -8.24 10.20
CA ARG A 74 -10.65 -6.89 10.34
C ARG A 74 -10.01 -5.98 9.31
N VAL A 75 -10.84 -5.29 8.53
CA VAL A 75 -10.39 -4.43 7.43
C VAL A 75 -10.58 -2.96 7.83
N ARG A 76 -9.54 -2.15 7.60
CA ARG A 76 -9.59 -0.69 7.69
C ARG A 76 -9.32 -0.12 6.32
N SER A 77 -10.28 0.63 5.78
CA SER A 77 -10.22 1.22 4.46
C SER A 77 -10.02 2.73 4.56
N TYR A 78 -9.15 3.27 3.71
CA TYR A 78 -8.87 4.70 3.59
C TYR A 78 -9.00 5.09 2.12
N LEU A 79 -9.78 6.12 1.83
CA LEU A 79 -9.98 6.62 0.47
C LEU A 79 -9.76 8.13 0.41
N SER A 80 -9.09 8.58 -0.64
CA SER A 80 -8.87 10.00 -0.89
C SER A 80 -9.15 10.33 -2.35
N ALA A 81 -9.93 11.38 -2.57
CA ALA A 81 -10.08 11.96 -3.90
C ALA A 81 -8.98 12.99 -4.15
N GLN A 82 -8.27 12.82 -5.27
CA GLN A 82 -7.16 13.67 -5.67
C GLN A 82 -7.29 14.05 -7.15
N VAL A 83 -6.67 15.16 -7.54
CA VAL A 83 -6.58 15.56 -8.94
C VAL A 83 -5.15 15.41 -9.40
N VAL A 84 -4.94 14.49 -10.34
CA VAL A 84 -3.63 14.18 -10.93
C VAL A 84 -3.67 14.56 -12.39
N SER A 85 -2.80 15.48 -12.81
CA SER A 85 -2.72 15.98 -14.19
C SER A 85 -4.08 16.45 -14.73
N GLY A 86 -4.86 17.14 -13.90
CA GLY A 86 -6.19 17.67 -14.25
C GLY A 86 -7.30 16.62 -14.31
N LYS A 87 -7.06 15.38 -13.89
CA LYS A 87 -8.05 14.29 -13.83
C LYS A 87 -8.31 13.89 -12.39
N SER A 88 -9.58 13.67 -12.04
CA SER A 88 -9.95 13.12 -10.74
C SER A 88 -9.57 11.64 -10.64
N VAL A 89 -8.99 11.27 -9.51
CA VAL A 89 -8.55 9.91 -9.18
C VAL A 89 -8.91 9.65 -7.73
N ILE A 90 -9.44 8.46 -7.42
CA ILE A 90 -9.64 8.00 -6.05
C ILE A 90 -8.49 7.07 -5.70
N ALA A 91 -7.59 7.52 -4.84
CA ALA A 91 -6.59 6.65 -4.22
C ALA A 91 -7.23 5.93 -3.04
N TRP A 92 -6.86 4.66 -2.84
CA TRP A 92 -7.42 3.83 -1.79
C TRP A 92 -6.37 2.91 -1.18
N VAL A 93 -6.56 2.59 0.09
CA VAL A 93 -5.76 1.64 0.88
C VAL A 93 -6.68 0.81 1.73
N TRP A 94 -6.47 -0.50 1.78
CA TRP A 94 -7.15 -1.43 2.67
C TRP A 94 -6.09 -2.15 3.50
N ASP A 95 -6.03 -1.85 4.80
CA ASP A 95 -5.21 -2.59 5.75
C ASP A 95 -6.05 -3.72 6.35
N VAL A 96 -5.55 -4.95 6.28
CA VAL A 96 -6.20 -6.16 6.78
C VAL A 96 -5.44 -6.65 8.00
N TYR A 97 -6.15 -6.78 9.11
CA TYR A 97 -5.60 -7.23 10.39
C TYR A 97 -6.18 -8.60 10.74
N ASP A 98 -5.34 -9.47 11.31
CA ASP A 98 -5.77 -10.74 11.88
C ASP A 98 -6.40 -10.55 13.28
N ARG A 99 -6.77 -11.67 13.91
CA ARG A 99 -7.34 -11.67 15.27
C ARG A 99 -6.39 -11.15 16.34
N ASN A 100 -5.09 -11.20 16.08
CA ASN A 100 -4.03 -10.75 16.99
C ASN A 100 -3.69 -9.26 16.76
N GLN A 101 -4.48 -8.56 15.94
CA GLN A 101 -4.27 -7.17 15.52
C GLN A 101 -2.94 -6.97 14.79
N GLN A 102 -2.37 -8.04 14.22
CA GLN A 102 -1.22 -7.93 13.33
C GLN A 102 -1.71 -7.66 11.92
N ARG A 103 -1.07 -6.72 11.22
CA ARG A 103 -1.42 -6.43 9.83
C ARG A 103 -0.97 -7.59 8.96
N ALA A 104 -1.93 -8.38 8.50
CA ALA A 104 -1.72 -9.53 7.64
C ALA A 104 -1.43 -9.13 6.19
N LEU A 105 -2.09 -8.06 5.71
CA LEU A 105 -1.95 -7.58 4.34
C LEU A 105 -2.27 -6.09 4.24
N ARG A 106 -1.62 -5.42 3.30
CA ARG A 106 -2.02 -4.09 2.84
C ARG A 106 -2.27 -4.13 1.34
N LEU A 107 -3.45 -3.70 0.93
CA LEU A 107 -3.81 -3.49 -0.46
C LEU A 107 -3.89 -2.00 -0.72
N SER A 108 -3.47 -1.56 -1.90
CA SER A 108 -3.58 -0.16 -2.29
C SER A 108 -3.71 -0.03 -3.79
N GLY A 109 -4.36 1.03 -4.24
CA GLY A 109 -4.50 1.32 -5.66
C GLY A 109 -5.07 2.70 -5.91
N GLN A 110 -5.33 2.96 -7.18
CA GLN A 110 -5.89 4.21 -7.66
C GLN A 110 -6.92 3.90 -8.73
N GLU A 111 -8.12 4.44 -8.58
CA GLU A 111 -9.17 4.34 -9.60
C GLU A 111 -9.39 5.70 -10.25
N PRO A 112 -9.10 5.84 -11.56
CA PRO A 112 -9.45 7.05 -12.29
C PRO A 112 -10.97 7.14 -12.43
N THR A 113 -11.52 8.33 -12.23
CA THR A 113 -12.98 8.55 -12.25
C THR A 113 -13.52 8.98 -13.60
N GLY A 114 -12.65 9.19 -14.59
CA GLY A 114 -13.02 9.70 -15.91
C GLY A 114 -13.36 11.20 -15.96
N ARG A 115 -13.49 11.87 -14.81
CA ARG A 115 -13.77 13.32 -14.73
C ARG A 115 -12.48 14.12 -14.82
N ALA A 116 -12.50 15.22 -15.57
CA ALA A 116 -11.33 16.06 -15.80
C ALA A 116 -11.68 17.55 -15.82
N GLY A 117 -10.66 18.40 -15.76
CA GLY A 117 -10.79 19.85 -15.89
C GLY A 117 -11.25 20.54 -14.60
N ARG A 118 -11.91 21.68 -14.74
CA ARG A 118 -12.27 22.56 -13.60
C ARG A 118 -13.20 21.86 -12.60
N ASP A 119 -14.11 21.02 -13.09
CA ASP A 119 -15.06 20.32 -12.23
C ASP A 119 -14.38 19.26 -11.37
N ALA A 120 -13.37 18.58 -11.91
CA ALA A 120 -12.52 17.63 -11.18
C ALA A 120 -11.76 18.30 -10.02
N VAL A 121 -11.29 19.54 -10.23
CA VAL A 121 -10.57 20.32 -9.20
C VAL A 121 -11.52 20.84 -8.12
N ARG A 122 -12.71 21.29 -8.51
CA ARG A 122 -13.68 21.88 -7.58
C ARG A 122 -14.37 20.84 -6.71
N ASP A 123 -14.67 19.67 -7.27
CA ASP A 123 -15.34 18.57 -6.58
C ASP A 123 -14.75 17.21 -7.01
N PRO A 124 -13.60 16.81 -6.43
CA PRO A 124 -12.95 15.56 -6.80
C PRO A 124 -13.75 14.32 -6.36
N TRP A 125 -14.58 14.44 -5.31
CA TRP A 125 -15.43 13.36 -4.80
C TRP A 125 -16.70 13.17 -5.62
N GLY A 126 -17.24 14.22 -6.24
CA GLY A 126 -18.39 14.09 -7.14
C GLY A 126 -18.12 13.19 -8.34
N ALA A 127 -16.85 12.88 -8.63
CA ALA A 127 -16.45 11.94 -9.66
C ALA A 127 -16.43 10.47 -9.21
N ALA A 128 -16.47 10.19 -7.90
CA ALA A 128 -16.57 8.83 -7.36
C ALA A 128 -17.99 8.29 -7.56
N ASP A 129 -18.27 7.80 -8.76
CA ASP A 129 -19.52 7.12 -9.11
C ASP A 129 -19.54 5.67 -8.62
N ASP A 130 -20.70 5.02 -8.71
CA ASP A 130 -20.88 3.65 -8.23
C ASP A 130 -20.01 2.65 -8.98
N LEU A 131 -19.62 2.96 -10.21
CA LEU A 131 -18.72 2.12 -10.99
C LEU A 131 -17.30 2.17 -10.42
N VAL A 132 -16.78 3.38 -10.14
CA VAL A 132 -15.47 3.55 -9.47
C VAL A 132 -15.47 2.86 -8.11
N LEU A 133 -16.48 3.11 -7.26
CA LEU A 133 -16.56 2.51 -5.93
C LEU A 133 -16.61 0.98 -6.01
N ARG A 134 -17.32 0.42 -7.00
CA ARG A 134 -17.37 -1.02 -7.25
C ARG A 134 -16.03 -1.58 -7.66
N LYS A 135 -15.27 -0.89 -8.52
CA LYS A 135 -13.91 -1.32 -8.88
C LYS A 135 -12.99 -1.37 -7.66
N ILE A 136 -13.08 -0.39 -6.76
CA ILE A 136 -12.33 -0.38 -5.49
C ILE A 136 -12.73 -1.58 -4.62
N ALA A 137 -14.03 -1.81 -4.43
CA ALA A 137 -14.53 -2.94 -3.66
C ALA A 137 -14.08 -4.29 -4.24
N GLN A 138 -14.15 -4.44 -5.55
CA GLN A 138 -13.70 -5.64 -6.27
C GLN A 138 -12.20 -5.88 -6.10
N ALA A 139 -11.38 -4.83 -6.21
CA ALA A 139 -9.94 -4.93 -6.00
C ALA A 139 -9.61 -5.35 -4.56
N GLY A 140 -10.27 -4.75 -3.57
CA GLY A 140 -10.10 -5.08 -2.15
C GLY A 140 -10.50 -6.52 -1.83
N PHE A 141 -11.69 -6.96 -2.26
CA PHE A 141 -12.14 -8.34 -2.04
C PHE A 141 -11.31 -9.36 -2.83
N SER A 142 -10.87 -9.05 -4.04
CA SER A 142 -9.99 -9.93 -4.81
C SER A 142 -8.66 -10.17 -4.07
N GLY A 143 -8.03 -9.10 -3.57
CA GLY A 143 -6.81 -9.22 -2.77
C GLY A 143 -7.01 -10.01 -1.48
N LEU A 144 -8.14 -9.79 -0.78
CA LEU A 144 -8.54 -10.58 0.39
C LEU A 144 -8.69 -12.07 0.05
N THR A 145 -9.41 -12.42 -1.02
CA THR A 145 -9.58 -13.82 -1.43
C THR A 145 -8.26 -14.46 -1.86
N SER A 146 -7.36 -13.70 -2.49
CA SER A 146 -6.02 -14.16 -2.85
C SER A 146 -5.22 -14.51 -1.60
N MET A 147 -5.28 -13.66 -0.56
CA MET A 147 -4.64 -13.92 0.72
C MET A 147 -5.21 -15.17 1.41
N LEU A 148 -6.54 -15.31 1.45
CA LEU A 148 -7.21 -16.46 2.04
C LEU A 148 -6.84 -17.78 1.35
N ASN A 149 -6.56 -17.73 0.04
CA ASN A 149 -6.14 -18.88 -0.75
C ASN A 149 -4.62 -19.13 -0.74
N GLY A 150 -3.85 -18.35 0.03
CA GLY A 150 -2.39 -18.48 0.13
C GLY A 150 -1.60 -17.90 -1.05
N THR A 151 -2.25 -17.12 -1.92
CA THR A 151 -1.66 -16.45 -3.09
C THR A 151 -1.56 -14.93 -2.90
N ALA A 152 -1.28 -14.46 -1.68
CA ALA A 152 -1.15 -13.04 -1.41
C ALA A 152 -0.07 -12.39 -2.32
N PRO A 153 -0.34 -11.24 -2.95
CA PRO A 153 0.68 -10.49 -3.66
C PRO A 153 1.79 -10.07 -2.69
N ALA A 154 3.05 -10.24 -3.10
CA ALA A 154 4.20 -9.80 -2.32
C ALA A 154 4.12 -8.28 -2.03
N ASP A 155 4.36 -7.91 -0.78
CA ASP A 155 4.49 -6.52 -0.31
C ASP A 155 5.28 -5.67 -1.32
N ASN A 156 4.71 -4.55 -1.74
CA ASN A 156 5.54 -3.43 -2.18
C ASN A 156 6.22 -2.91 -0.90
N PRO A 157 7.55 -3.03 -0.75
CA PRO A 157 8.21 -2.60 0.46
C PRO A 157 7.85 -1.15 0.72
N THR A 158 7.37 -0.91 1.94
CA THR A 158 7.09 0.40 2.48
C THR A 158 8.30 1.28 2.19
N GLN A 159 8.16 2.27 1.30
CA GLN A 159 9.17 3.31 1.20
C GLN A 159 9.30 3.88 2.61
N PRO A 160 10.47 3.77 3.26
CA PRO A 160 10.65 4.33 4.58
C PRO A 160 10.27 5.80 4.47
N ALA A 161 9.39 6.27 5.38
CA ALA A 161 9.22 7.70 5.59
C ALA A 161 10.62 8.32 5.62
N PRO A 162 10.90 9.40 4.86
CA PRO A 162 12.23 9.98 4.86
C PRO A 162 12.57 10.31 6.30
N ALA A 163 13.53 9.56 6.85
CA ALA A 163 14.07 9.80 8.17
C ALA A 163 14.44 11.28 8.19
N ALA A 164 13.94 11.99 9.23
CA ALA A 164 14.20 13.39 9.44
C ALA A 164 15.67 13.67 9.16
N ARG A 165 15.93 14.32 8.02
CA ARG A 165 17.25 14.78 7.64
C ARG A 165 17.58 15.84 8.68
N GLY A 166 18.43 15.50 9.64
CA GLY A 166 19.04 16.45 10.57
C GLY A 166 19.61 17.64 9.79
N PRO A 167 19.79 18.80 10.43
CA PRO A 167 19.97 20.07 9.73
C PRO A 167 21.10 19.96 8.70
N ALA A 168 20.73 20.09 7.43
CA ALA A 168 21.67 20.20 6.34
C ALA A 168 22.43 21.52 6.52
N VAL A 169 23.66 21.42 7.00
CA VAL A 169 24.62 22.53 6.95
C VAL A 169 24.82 22.90 5.48
N ALA A 170 24.37 24.09 5.11
CA ALA A 170 24.63 24.68 3.82
C ALA A 170 26.14 24.95 3.72
N ALA A 171 26.85 24.16 2.92
CA ALA A 171 28.16 24.57 2.42
C ALA A 171 27.91 25.68 1.40
N ALA A 172 28.18 26.93 1.81
CA ALA A 172 28.21 28.05 0.88
C ALA A 172 29.31 27.83 -0.16
N PRO A 173 29.09 28.15 -1.45
CA PRO A 173 30.16 28.17 -2.42
C PRO A 173 31.11 29.32 -2.05
N ALA A 174 32.40 29.00 -1.88
CA ALA A 174 33.42 30.01 -1.79
C ALA A 174 33.64 30.60 -3.19
N ASP A 175 33.06 31.78 -3.42
CA ASP A 175 33.39 32.64 -4.55
C ASP A 175 34.87 33.03 -4.45
N THR A 176 35.71 32.47 -5.31
CA THR A 176 37.02 33.04 -5.62
C THR A 176 36.79 34.36 -6.34
N THR A 177 36.80 35.46 -5.57
CA THR A 177 36.95 36.80 -6.12
C THR A 177 38.39 37.24 -5.90
N ASP A 178 39.02 37.53 -7.02
CA ASP A 178 40.33 38.13 -7.17
C ASP A 178 40.46 39.47 -6.41
N THR A 179 41.72 39.91 -6.27
CA THR A 179 42.16 41.32 -6.17
C THR A 179 42.81 41.74 -4.83
N THR A 180 44.15 41.66 -4.84
CA THR A 180 45.07 42.80 -4.60
C THR A 180 45.11 43.49 -3.23
N ASN A 181 46.19 43.15 -2.50
CA ASN A 181 47.20 44.06 -1.93
C ASN A 181 46.92 44.84 -0.61
N VAL A 182 47.82 44.58 0.35
CA VAL A 182 48.39 45.37 1.46
C VAL A 182 47.62 46.58 2.03
N ALA A 183 47.48 46.64 3.36
CA ALA A 183 48.48 47.16 4.31
C ALA A 183 47.91 47.21 5.74
N ALA A 184 48.83 47.26 6.70
CA ALA A 184 48.66 47.03 8.12
C ALA A 184 48.21 48.25 8.96
N LEU A 185 48.11 48.00 10.28
CA LEU A 185 47.98 48.90 11.46
C LEU A 185 46.51 49.11 11.88
N GLY A 186 46.05 48.92 13.12
CA GLY A 186 46.69 48.69 14.41
C GLY A 186 45.96 49.51 15.49
N TYR A 187 45.32 48.83 16.45
CA TYR A 187 45.04 49.20 17.86
C TYR A 187 44.22 50.45 18.26
N THR A 188 43.04 50.18 18.84
CA THR A 188 42.47 50.69 20.13
C THR A 188 41.64 51.97 20.26
N ASP A 189 40.51 51.71 20.93
CA ASP A 189 39.62 52.52 21.76
C ASP A 189 40.32 53.62 22.60
N HIS A 190 40.12 54.89 22.22
CA HIS A 190 39.47 55.95 23.02
C HIS A 190 39.45 57.29 22.27
#